data_AF-A0A3S3FIE5-F1
#
_entry.id   AF-A0A3S3FIE5-F1
#
_cell.length_a   1.000
_cell.length_b   1.000
_cell.length_c   1.000
_cell.angle_alpha   90.00
_cell.angle_beta   90.00
_cell.angle_gamma   90.00
#
_symmetry.space_group_name_H-M   'P 1'
#
loop_
_entity.id
_entity.type
_entity.pdbx_description
1 polymer ?
#
loop_
_entity_poly.entity_id
_entity_poly.type
_entity_poly.pdbx_seq_one_letter_code
_entity_poly.pdbx_strand_id
1 'polypeptide(L)' 'MADDHRRDLIILAGPWTSHSAAFRASVAQTGGEIRTADNGLLRLIDGLWEVLTSGDLNEADVIRNALRLPN' A
#
# COMPACT_ATOMS: atom_id res chain seq x y z
N MET A 1 7.61 -18.80 -18.20
CA MET A 1 6.44 -18.08 -17.67
C MET A 1 6.69 -17.82 -16.19
N ALA A 2 7.32 -16.71 -15.84
CA ALA A 2 7.40 -16.20 -14.47
C ALA A 2 8.07 -14.82 -14.54
N ASP A 3 7.39 -13.86 -15.14
CA ASP A 3 7.70 -12.45 -14.95
C ASP A 3 7.30 -12.13 -13.51
N ASP A 4 8.18 -12.48 -12.57
CA ASP A 4 8.21 -11.93 -11.22
C ASP A 4 8.51 -10.44 -11.40
N HIS A 5 7.46 -9.67 -11.72
CA HIS A 5 7.44 -8.24 -11.50
C HIS A 5 7.69 -8.09 -10.01
N ARG A 6 8.96 -7.94 -9.65
CA ARG A 6 9.43 -7.72 -8.28
C ARG A 6 8.86 -6.38 -7.85
N ARG A 7 7.60 -6.39 -7.43
CA ARG A 7 6.86 -5.19 -7.08
C ARG A 7 7.60 -4.50 -5.93
N ASP A 8 7.68 -3.18 -5.99
CA ASP A 8 8.55 -2.43 -5.07
C ASP A 8 7.97 -2.45 -3.64
N LEU A 9 8.87 -2.58 -2.67
CA LEU A 9 8.54 -2.42 -1.25
C LEU A 9 8.61 -0.93 -0.92
N ILE A 10 7.45 -0.36 -0.61
CA ILE A 10 7.32 1.05 -0.26
C ILE A 10 7.18 1.17 1.26
N ILE A 11 8.05 1.98 1.87
CA ILE A 11 8.00 2.27 3.31
C ILE A 11 7.52 3.72 3.48
N LEU A 12 6.38 3.89 4.13
CA LEU A 12 5.83 5.21 4.41
C LEU A 12 6.59 5.86 5.57
N ALA A 13 7.19 7.02 5.31
CA ALA A 13 7.88 7.81 6.33
C ALA A 13 6.91 8.58 7.27
N GLY A 14 5.61 8.45 7.06
CA GLY A 14 4.56 9.18 7.78
C GLY A 14 3.18 8.78 7.26
N PRO A 15 2.10 9.35 7.85
CA PRO A 15 0.76 8.87 7.60
C PRO A 15 0.31 9.06 6.16
N TRP A 16 -0.51 8.13 5.66
CA TRP A 16 -0.98 8.10 4.26
C TRP A 16 -1.54 9.43 3.76
N THR A 17 -2.30 10.12 4.61
CA THR A 17 -2.95 11.40 4.30
C THR A 17 -1.98 12.57 4.18
N SER A 18 -0.78 12.45 4.75
CA SER A 18 0.27 13.47 4.66
C SER A 18 1.01 13.44 3.32
N HIS A 19 0.84 12.37 2.53
CA HIS A 19 1.49 12.23 1.23
C HIS A 19 0.69 12.87 0.08
N SER A 20 1.41 13.49 -0.85
CA SER A 20 0.83 14.10 -2.05
C SER A 20 0.05 13.08 -2.90
N ALA A 21 -0.98 13.55 -3.60
CA ALA A 21 -1.77 12.69 -4.49
C ALA A 21 -0.92 11.99 -5.57
N ALA A 22 0.10 12.68 -6.10
CA ALA A 22 1.04 12.11 -7.07
C ALA A 22 1.84 10.94 -6.49
N PHE A 23 2.29 11.04 -5.24
CA PHE A 23 2.98 9.95 -4.56
C PHE A 23 2.03 8.77 -4.35
N ARG A 24 0.81 9.02 -3.86
CA ARG A 24 -0.22 7.99 -3.66
C ARG A 24 -0.57 7.26 -4.96
N ALA A 25 -0.67 7.99 -6.07
CA ALA A 25 -0.89 7.41 -7.40
C ALA A 25 0.32 6.58 -7.90
N SER A 26 1.54 7.00 -7.57
CA SER A 26 2.76 6.22 -7.87
C SER A 26 2.75 4.90 -7.09
N VAL A 27 2.47 4.95 -5.78
CA VAL A 27 2.34 3.76 -4.91
C VAL A 27 1.32 2.76 -5.44
N ALA A 28 0.17 3.25 -5.93
CA ALA A 28 -0.86 2.39 -6.52
C ALA A 28 -0.42 1.69 -7.81
N GLN A 29 0.51 2.28 -8.57
CA GLN A 29 0.96 1.77 -9.87
C GLN A 29 2.20 0.88 -9.77
N THR A 30 3.14 1.22 -8.89
CA THR A 30 4.45 0.54 -8.79
C THR A 30 4.58 -0.33 -7.54
N GLY A 31 3.79 -0.05 -6.50
CA GLY A 31 3.88 -0.76 -5.23
C GLY A 31 3.34 -2.17 -5.32
N GLY A 32 3.98 -3.08 -4.59
CA GLY A 32 3.38 -4.39 -4.28
C GLY A 32 3.47 -4.80 -2.84
N GLU A 33 4.24 -4.07 -2.05
CA GLU A 33 4.18 -4.15 -0.61
C GLU A 33 4.29 -2.74 -0.04
N ILE A 34 3.46 -2.41 0.95
CA ILE A 34 3.44 -1.11 1.61
C ILE A 34 3.58 -1.34 3.10
N ARG A 35 4.65 -0.82 3.69
CA ARG A 35 4.79 -0.70 5.14
C ARG A 35 4.34 0.68 5.57
N THR A 36 3.38 0.72 6.48
CA THR A 36 2.81 1.96 7.01
C THR A 36 3.68 2.52 8.12
N ALA A 37 3.47 3.78 8.49
CA ALA A 37 4.28 4.43 9.52
C ALA A 37 4.00 3.86 10.93
N ASP A 38 2.80 3.31 11.13
CA ASP A 38 2.35 2.65 12.37
C ASP A 38 2.62 1.14 12.39
N ASN A 39 3.63 0.67 11.66
CA ASN A 39 4.04 -0.75 11.57
C ASN A 39 3.01 -1.69 10.93
N GLY A 40 2.00 -1.17 10.26
CA GLY A 40 1.11 -1.93 9.39
C GLY A 40 1.81 -2.36 8.10
N LEU A 41 1.20 -3.34 7.43
CA LEU A 41 1.72 -3.98 6.23
C LEU A 41 0.57 -4.34 5.30
N LEU A 42 0.66 -3.88 4.07
CA LEU A 42 -0.20 -4.29 2.97
C LEU A 42 0.61 -4.96 1.88
N ARG A 43 -0.01 -5.91 1.19
CA ARG A 43 0.57 -6.56 0.02
C ARG A 43 -0.44 -6.64 -1.12
N LEU A 44 0.04 -6.45 -2.34
CA LEU A 44 -0.77 -6.59 -3.55
C LEU A 44 -0.76 -8.06 -3.98
N ILE A 45 -1.88 -8.74 -3.76
CA ILE A 45 -2.11 -10.16 -4.06
C ILE A 45 -3.22 -10.24 -5.09
N ASP A 46 -2.95 -10.87 -6.24
CA ASP A 46 -3.91 -10.99 -7.35
C ASP A 46 -4.56 -9.65 -7.80
N GLY A 47 -3.80 -8.55 -7.70
CA GLY A 47 -4.28 -7.21 -8.05
C GLY A 47 -5.16 -6.55 -6.99
N LEU A 48 -5.32 -7.17 -5.82
CA LEU A 48 -6.04 -6.64 -4.67
C LEU A 48 -5.07 -6.34 -3.52
N TRP A 49 -5.23 -5.18 -2.92
CA TRP A 49 -4.49 -4.84 -1.71
C TRP A 49 -5.09 -5.60 -0.52
N GLU A 50 -4.27 -6.44 0.10
CA GLU A 50 -4.60 -7.18 1.32
C GLU A 50 -3.78 -6.65 2.49
N VAL A 51 -4.44 -6.47 3.62
CA VAL A 51 -3.79 -6.06 4.87
C VAL A 51 -3.27 -7.32 5.54
N LEU A 52 -1.95 -7.42 5.69
CA LEU A 52 -1.30 -8.47 6.45
C LEU A 52 -1.20 -8.10 7.93
N THR A 53 -0.98 -6.81 8.20
CA THR A 53 -0.93 -6.23 9.55
C THR A 53 -1.60 -4.87 9.52
N SER A 54 -2.61 -4.63 10.36
CA SER A 54 -3.34 -3.35 10.36
C SER A 54 -2.49 -2.16 10.86
N GLY A 55 -1.49 -2.44 11.71
CA GLY A 55 -0.68 -1.44 12.40
C GLY A 55 -1.35 -0.92 13.69
N ASP A 56 -0.62 -0.15 14.49
CA ASP A 56 -1.10 0.38 15.78
C ASP A 56 -2.31 1.33 15.65
N LEU A 57 -2.46 2.01 14.50
CA LEU A 57 -3.49 3.01 14.23
C LEU A 57 -4.47 2.58 13.13
N ASN A 58 -4.43 1.32 12.70
CA ASN A 58 -5.19 0.79 11.57
C ASN A 58 -4.93 1.53 10.24
N GLU A 59 -3.74 2.10 10.07
CA GLU A 59 -3.43 2.87 8.85
C GLU A 59 -3.46 1.98 7.61
N ALA A 60 -3.11 0.71 7.75
CA ALA A 60 -3.10 -0.22 6.62
C ALA A 60 -4.50 -0.46 6.05
N ASP A 61 -5.53 -0.56 6.89
CA ASP A 61 -6.92 -0.66 6.44
C ASP A 61 -7.39 0.61 5.73
N VAL A 62 -6.98 1.79 6.22
CA VAL A 62 -7.26 3.07 5.58
C VAL A 62 -6.63 3.15 4.20
N ILE A 63 -5.35 2.75 4.07
CA ILE A 63 -4.62 2.73 2.79
C ILE A 63 -5.27 1.74 1.83
N ARG A 64 -5.61 0.54 2.29
CA ARG A 64 -6.30 -0.48 1.48
C ARG A 64 -7.59 0.10 0.90
N ASN A 65 -8.40 0.75 1.72
CA ASN A 65 -9.64 1.37 1.27
C ASN A 65 -9.39 2.54 0.31
N ALA A 66 -8.33 3.32 0.51
CA ALA A 66 -7.96 4.43 -0.37
C ALA A 66 -7.41 3.97 -1.73
N LEU A 67 -6.72 2.83 -1.78
CA LEU A 67 -6.15 2.23 -2.99
C LEU A 67 -7.15 1.37 -3.76
N ARG A 68 -8.25 0.97 -3.12
CA ARG A 68 -9.36 0.28 -3.77
C ARG A 68 -10.01 1.26 -4.74
N LEU A 69 -9.68 1.14 -6.02
CA LEU A 69 -10.32 1.92 -7.08
C LEU A 69 -11.85 1.82 -6.91
N PRO A 70 -12.59 2.94 -6.99
CA PRO A 70 -14.04 2.87 -7.13
C PRO A 70 -14.33 2.13 -8.44
N ASN A 71 -15.01 1.00 -8.34
CA ASN A 71 -15.59 0.31 -9.49
C ASN A 71 -16.54 1.25 -10.25
#